data_AF-A0A848T8X0-F1
#
_entry.id   AF-A0A848T8X0-F1
#
_cell.length_a   1.000
_cell.length_b   1.000
_cell.length_c   1.000
_cell.angle_alpha   90.00
_cell.angle_beta   90.00
_cell.angle_gamma   90.00
#
_symmetry.space_group_name_H-M   'P 1'
#
loop_
_entity.id
_entity.type
_entity.pdbx_description
1 polymer ?
#
loop_
_entity_poly.entity_id
_entity_poly.type
_entity_poly.pdbx_seq_one_letter_code
_entity_poly.pdbx_strand_id
1 'polypeptide(L)' 'VQEVNLNTVYLGNLALFGTRGMPAHRYPSLLSLIAGGHVDLTPIVAREVALSDVSAELAAFNGPMAPGVAVVTDLAR' A
#
# COMPACT_ATOMS: atom_id res chain seq x y z
N VAL A 1 -19.50 0.65 3.68
CA VAL A 1 -19.58 -0.68 3.05
C VAL A 1 -19.79 -0.44 1.57
N GLN A 2 -18.94 -0.98 0.70
CA GLN A 2 -19.14 -0.86 -0.75
C GLN A 2 -20.16 -1.91 -1.18
N GLU A 3 -21.20 -1.50 -1.90
CA GLU A 3 -22.21 -2.42 -2.42
C GLU A 3 -21.64 -3.22 -3.60
N VAL A 4 -21.93 -4.52 -3.61
CA VAL A 4 -21.51 -5.44 -4.67
C VAL A 4 -22.74 -5.84 -5.48
N ASN A 5 -22.71 -5.61 -6.80
CA ASN A 5 -23.78 -6.06 -7.69
C ASN A 5 -23.66 -7.57 -7.94
N LEU A 6 -24.48 -8.35 -7.25
CA LEU A 6 -24.46 -9.82 -7.35
C LEU A 6 -24.95 -10.35 -8.71
N ASN A 7 -25.73 -9.59 -9.48
CA ASN A 7 -26.10 -10.00 -10.84
C ASN A 7 -24.88 -10.07 -11.74
N THR A 8 -23.95 -9.12 -11.63
CA THR A 8 -22.69 -9.13 -12.38
C THR A 8 -21.82 -10.32 -11.99
N VAL A 9 -21.75 -10.63 -10.70
CA VAL A 9 -20.99 -11.79 -10.20
C VAL A 9 -21.56 -13.09 -10.76
N TYR A 10 -22.88 -13.26 -10.72
CA TYR A 10 -23.56 -14.45 -11.21
C TYR A 10 -23.44 -14.61 -12.73
N LEU A 11 -23.85 -13.60 -13.50
CA LEU A 11 -23.85 -13.66 -14.97
C LEU A 11 -22.42 -13.77 -15.53
N GLY A 12 -21.45 -13.14 -14.87
CA GLY A 12 -20.04 -13.20 -15.25
C GLY A 12 -19.31 -14.46 -14.77
N ASN A 13 -19.96 -15.33 -13.99
CA ASN A 13 -19.33 -16.48 -13.31
C ASN A 13 -18.06 -16.08 -12.54
N LEU A 14 -18.12 -14.97 -11.80
CA LEU A 14 -16.97 -14.42 -11.09
C LEU A 14 -16.81 -15.05 -9.69
N ALA A 15 -15.57 -15.24 -9.27
CA ALA A 15 -15.23 -15.65 -7.92
C ALA A 15 -14.72 -14.46 -7.09
N LEU A 16 -15.12 -14.40 -5.81
CA LEU A 16 -14.67 -13.37 -4.87
C LEU A 16 -13.71 -13.99 -3.86
N PHE A 17 -12.49 -13.45 -3.77
CA PHE A 17 -11.46 -13.90 -2.84
C PHE A 17 -11.18 -12.80 -1.80
N GLY A 18 -11.37 -13.12 -0.52
CA GLY A 18 -10.94 -12.26 0.58
C GLY A 18 -9.45 -12.44 0.83
N THR A 19 -8.70 -11.33 0.93
CA THR A 19 -7.26 -11.35 1.23
C THR A 19 -6.94 -10.39 2.36
N ARG A 20 -6.03 -10.79 3.27
CA ARG A 20 -5.56 -9.92 4.35
C ARG A 20 -4.06 -10.08 4.53
N GLY A 21 -3.33 -8.99 4.30
CA GLY A 21 -1.88 -8.95 4.45
C GLY A 21 -1.14 -9.94 3.55
N MET A 22 0.17 -10.05 3.77
CA MET A 22 1.04 -11.02 3.11
C MET A 22 1.66 -11.95 4.17
N PRO A 23 1.56 -13.28 4.04
CA PRO A 23 2.18 -14.19 4.99
C PRO A 23 3.70 -14.14 4.89
N ALA A 24 4.40 -14.29 6.03
CA ALA A 24 5.85 -14.08 6.15
C ALA A 24 6.70 -14.86 5.12
N HIS A 25 6.31 -16.10 4.80
CA HIS A 25 7.03 -16.94 3.83
C HIS A 25 6.99 -16.43 2.38
N ARG A 26 6.13 -15.46 2.05
CA ARG A 26 6.03 -14.85 0.71
C ARG A 26 7.03 -13.69 0.52
N TYR A 27 7.55 -13.11 1.59
CA TYR A 27 8.47 -11.97 1.53
C TYR A 27 9.75 -12.24 0.74
N PRO A 28 10.42 -13.42 0.85
CA PRO A 28 11.61 -13.70 0.05
C PRO A 28 11.36 -13.54 -1.45
N SER A 29 10.23 -14.06 -1.96
CA SER A 29 9.87 -13.93 -3.38
C SER A 29 9.60 -12.47 -3.77
N LEU A 30 8.91 -11.70 -2.92
CA LEU A 30 8.68 -10.28 -3.17
C LEU A 30 9.99 -9.49 -3.23
N LEU A 31 10.87 -9.70 -2.25
CA LEU A 31 12.16 -9.00 -2.17
C LEU A 31 13.07 -9.37 -3.35
N SER A 32 13.03 -10.61 -3.84
CA SER A 32 13.74 -11.00 -5.07
C SER A 32 13.24 -10.24 -6.30
N LEU A 33 11.94 -9.94 -6.41
CA LEU A 33 11.40 -9.15 -7.52
C LEU A 33 11.91 -7.70 -7.47
N ILE A 34 11.99 -7.12 -6.28
CA ILE A 34 12.51 -5.77 -6.08
C ILE A 34 14.02 -5.73 -6.39
N ALA A 35 14.80 -6.65 -5.81
CA ALA A 35 16.23 -6.72 -6.02
C ALA A 35 16.61 -7.02 -7.48
N GLY A 36 15.78 -7.77 -8.21
CA GLY A 36 15.92 -8.02 -9.64
C GLY A 36 15.46 -6.88 -10.55
N GLY A 37 14.96 -5.76 -9.99
CA GLY A 37 14.48 -4.62 -10.77
C GLY A 37 13.15 -4.86 -11.49
N HIS A 38 12.42 -5.93 -11.15
CA HIS A 38 11.10 -6.22 -11.73
C HIS A 38 9.98 -5.38 -11.10
N VAL A 39 10.25 -4.76 -9.96
CA VAL A 39 9.32 -3.88 -9.25
C VAL A 39 10.08 -2.61 -8.86
N ASP A 40 9.69 -1.49 -9.44
CA ASP A 40 10.12 -0.16 -9.04
C ASP A 40 9.06 0.49 -8.15
N LEU A 41 9.45 0.87 -6.92
CA LEU A 41 8.58 1.51 -5.94
C LEU A 41 8.72 3.05 -5.95
N THR A 42 9.73 3.60 -6.64
CA THR A 42 9.93 5.06 -6.69
C THR A 42 8.68 5.83 -7.12
N PRO A 43 7.86 5.37 -8.10
CA PRO A 43 6.66 6.10 -8.52
C PRO A 43 5.56 6.22 -7.45
N ILE A 44 5.55 5.35 -6.44
CA ILE A 44 4.54 5.39 -5.36
C ILE A 44 5.01 6.20 -4.15
N VAL A 45 6.29 6.57 -4.07
CA VAL A 45 6.83 7.45 -3.03
C VAL A 45 6.42 8.87 -3.36
N ALA A 46 5.42 9.39 -2.65
CA ALA A 46 4.90 10.74 -2.88
C ALA A 46 5.60 11.79 -2.01
N ARG A 47 6.18 11.38 -0.89
CA ARG A 47 6.84 12.28 0.06
C ARG A 47 7.89 11.54 0.87
N GLU A 48 8.99 12.24 1.12
CA GLU A 48 10.01 11.87 2.09
C GLU A 48 9.88 12.78 3.30
N VAL A 49 9.82 12.20 4.50
CA VAL A 49 9.56 12.94 5.74
C VAL A 49 10.60 12.62 6.81
N ALA A 50 10.79 13.54 7.75
CA ALA A 50 11.59 13.28 8.93
C ALA A 50 10.82 12.44 9.95
N LEU A 51 11.55 11.70 10.78
CA LEU A 51 10.97 10.92 11.87
C LEU A 51 10.19 11.83 12.85
N SER A 52 10.67 13.05 13.07
CA SER A 52 10.03 14.06 13.91
C SER A 52 8.67 14.54 13.38
N ASP A 53 8.41 14.41 12.08
CA ASP A 53 7.15 14.83 11.43
C ASP A 53 6.07 13.74 11.43
N VAL A 54 6.41 12.49 11.79
CA VAL A 54 5.51 11.33 11.66
C VAL A 54 4.18 11.52 12.40
N SER A 55 4.20 12.19 13.55
CA SER A 55 2.97 12.47 14.31
C SER A 55 2.00 13.37 13.53
N ALA A 56 2.52 14.39 12.84
CA ALA A 56 1.71 15.30 12.04
C ALA A 56 1.18 14.59 10.78
N GLU A 57 2.02 13.78 10.13
CA GLU A 57 1.61 12.94 8.99
C GLU A 57 0.47 11.99 9.36
N LEU A 58 0.59 11.26 10.48
CA LEU A 58 -0.45 10.35 10.95
C LEU A 58 -1.75 11.09 11.33
N ALA A 59 -1.65 12.28 11.93
CA ALA A 59 -2.82 13.08 12.25
C ALA A 59 -3.58 13.51 10.98
N ALA A 60 -2.85 13.84 9.92
CA ALA A 60 -3.42 14.25 8.63
C ALA A 60 -4.18 13.13 7.90
N PHE A 61 -3.98 11.85 8.26
CA PHE A 61 -4.73 10.72 7.68
C PHE A 61 -6.23 10.78 8.01
N ASN A 62 -6.64 11.58 9.00
CA ASN A 62 -8.06 11.79 9.34
C ASN A 62 -8.77 12.79 8.41
N GLY A 63 -8.08 13.34 7.40
CA GLY A 63 -8.63 14.28 6.44
C GLY A 63 -8.23 13.97 4.99
N PRO A 64 -8.64 14.83 4.03
CA PRO A 64 -8.20 14.72 2.64
C PRO A 64 -6.67 14.76 2.55
N MET A 65 -6.08 13.78 1.88
CA MET A 65 -4.64 13.65 1.71
C MET A 65 -4.31 13.31 0.26
N ALA A 66 -3.17 13.82 -0.22
CA ALA A 66 -2.66 13.49 -1.54
C ALA A 66 -2.36 11.97 -1.64
N PRO A 67 -2.61 11.33 -2.79
CA PRO A 67 -2.33 9.91 -2.97
C PRO A 67 -0.83 9.61 -2.91
N GLY A 68 -0.48 8.40 -2.48
CA GLY A 68 0.88 7.88 -2.44
C GLY A 68 1.45 7.67 -1.04
N VAL A 69 2.67 7.14 -0.98
CA VAL A 69 3.32 6.66 0.24
C VAL A 69 4.26 7.72 0.80
N ALA A 70 4.18 7.96 2.11
CA ALA A 70 5.20 8.67 2.87
C ALA A 70 6.31 7.70 3.27
N VAL A 71 7.56 8.05 3.01
CA VAL A 71 8.73 7.29 3.45
C VAL A 71 9.52 8.15 4.43
N VAL A 72 9.83 7.58 5.59
CA VAL A 72 10.72 8.25 6.56
C VAL A 72 12.16 8.04 6.10
N THR A 73 12.85 9.13 5.76
CA THR A 73 14.25 9.07 5.27
C THR A 73 15.23 9.79 6.20
N ASP A 74 14.75 10.76 6.99
CA ASP A 74 15.56 11.40 8.04
C ASP A 74 15.25 10.81 9.41
N LEU A 75 16.24 10.13 9.98
CA LEU A 75 16.19 9.50 11.30
C LEU A 75 17.03 10.28 12.34
N ALA A 76 17.65 11.37 11.94
CA ALA A 76 18.53 12.16 12.79
C ALA A 76 17.73 13.25 13.52
N ARG A 77 17.27 12.86 14.72
CA ARG A 77 16.66 13.72 15.76
C ARG A 77 15.24 14.23 15.48
#